data_AF-A0A453R857-F1
#
_entry.id   AF-A0A453R857-F1
#
_cell.length_a   1.000
_cell.length_b   1.000
_cell.length_c   1.000
_cell.angle_alpha   90.00
_cell.angle_beta   90.00
_cell.angle_gamma   90.00
#
_symmetry.space_group_name_H-M   'P 1'
#
loop_
_entity.id
_entity.type
_entity.pdbx_description
1 polymer ?
#
loop_
_entity_poly.entity_id
_entity_poly.type
_entity_poly.pdbx_seq_one_letter_code
_entity_poly.pdbx_strand_id
1 'polypeptide(L)'
;NVVSYSDGVPGESHGIPYFYLTTLDPTARDALEDERTSFTLSEFPLGTCGKVDPENPTCAKLTLTGKLKVVDHKSPEADLAKTALFSKHPEMEGLAKEPSL
;
A
#
# COMPACT_ATOMS: atom_id res chain seq x y z
N ASN A 1 6.03 9.37 -3.92
CA ASN A 1 6.73 8.25 -3.28
C ASN A 1 6.20 6.95 -3.87
N VAL A 2 7.02 5.91 -4.05
CA VAL A 2 6.55 4.57 -4.48
C VAL A 2 6.59 3.67 -3.25
N VAL A 3 5.46 3.05 -2.93
CA VAL A 3 5.31 2.21 -1.73
C VAL A 3 4.61 0.90 -2.09
N SER A 4 5.03 -0.19 -1.45
CA SER A 4 4.35 -1.47 -1.55
C SER A 4 3.06 -1.44 -0.74
N TYR A 5 2.02 -2.10 -1.26
CA TYR A 5 0.70 -2.15 -0.64
C TYR A 5 0.03 -3.49 -0.87
N SER A 6 -0.95 -3.81 -0.04
CA SER A 6 -1.87 -4.93 -0.27
C SER A 6 -3.21 -4.67 0.39
N ASP A 7 -4.29 -5.14 -0.22
CA ASP A 7 -5.66 -5.03 0.25
C ASP A 7 -6.29 -6.39 0.62
N GLY A 8 -5.47 -7.44 0.64
CA GLY A 8 -5.87 -8.82 0.91
C GLY A 8 -4.89 -9.83 0.31
N VAL A 9 -5.13 -11.12 0.57
CA VAL A 9 -4.32 -12.21 -0.01
C VAL A 9 -4.65 -12.42 -1.50
N PRO A 10 -3.81 -13.12 -2.28
CA PRO A 10 -4.12 -13.42 -3.68
C PRO A 10 -5.49 -14.11 -3.83
N GLY A 11 -6.39 -13.50 -4.61
CA GLY A 11 -7.74 -14.01 -4.86
C GLY A 11 -8.81 -13.55 -3.86
N GLU A 12 -8.44 -12.87 -2.76
CA GLU A 12 -9.39 -12.39 -1.75
C GLU A 12 -9.01 -10.96 -1.33
N SER A 13 -9.73 -9.97 -1.86
CA SER A 13 -9.55 -8.54 -1.55
C SER A 13 -10.65 -8.06 -0.61
N HIS A 14 -10.27 -7.20 0.33
CA HIS A 14 -11.19 -6.50 1.23
C HIS A 14 -11.37 -5.01 0.86
N GLY A 15 -10.66 -4.51 -0.16
CA GLY A 15 -10.78 -3.13 -0.65
C GLY A 15 -10.15 -2.05 0.24
N ILE A 16 -9.45 -2.42 1.31
CA ILE A 16 -8.72 -1.49 2.20
C ILE A 16 -7.22 -1.64 1.92
N PRO A 17 -6.54 -0.64 1.32
CA PRO A 17 -5.12 -0.69 1.08
C PRO A 17 -4.33 -0.56 2.39
N TYR A 18 -3.56 -1.59 2.73
CA TYR A 18 -2.56 -1.55 3.80
C TYR A 18 -1.18 -1.27 3.22
N PHE A 19 -0.37 -0.57 3.99
CA PHE A 19 1.02 -0.23 3.69
C PHE A 19 1.88 -0.66 4.87
N TYR A 20 3.16 -0.96 4.60
CA TYR A 20 4.13 -1.22 5.65
C TYR A 20 5.20 -0.14 5.62
N LEU A 21 5.13 0.81 6.54
CA LEU A 21 5.95 2.03 6.50
C LEU A 21 6.78 2.19 7.78
N THR A 22 7.93 2.82 7.64
CA THR A 22 8.79 3.23 8.76
C THR A 22 8.77 4.75 8.87
N THR A 23 8.95 5.31 10.07
CA THR A 23 9.08 6.77 10.27
C THR A 23 10.34 7.36 9.63
N LEU A 24 11.27 6.51 9.17
CA LEU A 24 12.39 6.92 8.32
C LEU A 24 11.93 7.29 6.90
N ASP A 25 10.78 6.78 6.45
CA ASP A 25 10.17 7.15 5.18
C ASP A 25 9.43 8.51 5.32
N PRO A 26 9.66 9.47 4.40
CA PRO A 26 8.98 10.76 4.44
C PRO A 26 7.45 10.65 4.41
N THR A 27 6.87 9.69 3.71
CA THR A 27 5.41 9.51 3.66
C THR A 27 4.83 9.18 5.02
N ALA A 28 5.47 8.30 5.80
CA ALA A 28 5.01 8.01 7.16
C ALA A 28 5.15 9.24 8.07
N ARG A 29 6.30 9.91 8.02
CA ARG A 29 6.54 11.10 8.85
C ARG A 29 5.55 12.21 8.54
N ASP A 30 5.35 12.52 7.26
CA ASP A 30 4.47 13.61 6.84
C ASP A 30 3.00 13.27 7.17
N ALA A 31 2.60 11.99 7.05
CA ALA A 31 1.25 11.53 7.40
C ALA A 31 0.94 11.55 8.90
N LEU A 32 1.96 11.47 9.77
CA LEU A 32 1.79 11.64 11.23
C LEU A 32 1.48 13.09 11.61
N GLU A 33 1.98 14.06 10.83
CA GLU A 33 1.71 15.49 11.02
C GLU A 33 0.39 15.90 10.36
N ASP A 34 0.12 15.40 9.14
CA ASP A 34 -1.12 15.62 8.41
C ASP A 34 -1.56 14.36 7.68
N GLU A 35 -2.62 13.74 8.18
CA GLU A 35 -3.12 12.46 7.68
C GLU A 35 -3.72 12.50 6.27
N ARG A 36 -3.92 13.68 5.66
CA ARG A 36 -4.53 13.83 4.33
C ARG A 36 -3.60 13.30 3.25
N THR A 37 -4.00 12.21 2.60
CA THR A 37 -3.16 11.49 1.63
C THR A 37 -3.94 11.14 0.37
N SER A 38 -3.24 11.11 -0.76
CA SER A 38 -3.70 10.51 -2.00
C SER A 38 -2.82 9.32 -2.37
N PHE A 39 -3.44 8.19 -2.69
CA PHE A 39 -2.78 6.99 -3.17
C PHE A 39 -3.22 6.72 -4.62
N THR A 40 -2.26 6.64 -5.53
CA THR A 40 -2.52 6.38 -6.95
C THR A 40 -1.90 5.05 -7.35
N LEU A 41 -2.70 4.21 -8.01
CA LEU A 41 -2.25 2.98 -8.66
C LEU A 41 -2.51 3.05 -10.17
N SER A 42 -1.59 2.47 -10.92
CA SER A 42 -1.68 2.35 -12.38
C SER A 42 -1.93 0.90 -12.75
N GLU A 43 -2.70 0.69 -13.80
CA GLU A 43 -2.86 -0.61 -14.46
C GLU A 43 -1.54 -1.11 -15.09
N PHE A 44 -0.59 -0.21 -15.38
CA PHE A 44 0.63 -0.53 -16.13
C PHE A 44 1.43 -1.76 -15.62
N PRO A 45 1.66 -1.94 -14.31
CA PRO A 45 2.36 -3.13 -13.79
C PRO A 45 1.66 -4.46 -14.07
N LEU A 46 0.35 -4.46 -14.39
CA LEU A 46 -0.39 -5.66 -14.80
C LEU A 46 -0.02 -6.11 -16.22
N GLY A 47 0.66 -5.27 -17.01
CA GLY A 47 1.03 -5.55 -18.40
C GLY A 47 -0.14 -5.49 -19.39
N THR A 48 -1.33 -5.11 -18.94
CA THR A 48 -2.56 -5.05 -19.76
C THR A 48 -2.62 -3.78 -20.62
N CYS A 49 -1.80 -2.77 -20.34
CA CYS A 49 -1.69 -1.55 -21.14
C CYS A 49 -0.97 -1.75 -22.50
N GLY A 50 -0.46 -2.94 -22.81
CA GLY A 50 0.23 -3.20 -24.08
C GLY A 50 1.55 -2.44 -24.22
N LYS A 51 1.75 -1.74 -25.34
CA LYS A 51 2.98 -0.97 -25.63
C LYS A 51 2.80 0.55 -25.54
N VAL A 52 1.65 1.01 -25.02
CA VAL A 52 1.41 2.45 -24.88
C VAL A 52 2.15 3.01 -23.68
N ASP A 53 2.39 4.31 -23.72
CA ASP A 53 2.95 5.04 -22.58
C ASP A 53 2.06 4.90 -21.33
N PRO A 54 2.62 4.70 -20.11
CA PRO A 54 1.84 4.62 -18.87
C PRO A 54 0.97 5.86 -18.59
N GLU A 55 1.28 7.00 -19.21
CA GLU A 55 0.48 8.23 -19.12
C GLU A 55 -0.67 8.31 -20.11
N ASN A 56 -0.73 7.39 -21.07
CA ASN A 56 -1.85 7.32 -22.00
C ASN A 56 -3.17 7.09 -21.24
N PRO A 57 -4.23 7.88 -21.50
CA PRO A 57 -5.51 7.74 -20.81
C PRO A 57 -6.20 6.38 -21.01
N THR A 58 -5.78 5.58 -22.00
CA THR A 58 -6.27 4.22 -22.18
C THR A 58 -5.66 3.22 -21.19
N CYS A 59 -4.53 3.55 -20.55
CA CYS A 59 -3.95 2.75 -19.46
C CYS A 59 -4.54 3.27 -18.15
N ALA A 60 -5.38 2.45 -17.50
CA ALA A 60 -6.20 2.94 -16.40
C ALA A 60 -5.34 3.35 -15.19
N LYS A 61 -5.83 4.36 -14.47
CA LYS A 61 -5.24 4.83 -13.20
C LYS A 61 -6.36 5.11 -12.23
N LEU A 62 -6.17 4.74 -10.97
CA LEU A 62 -7.10 5.00 -9.89
C LEU A 62 -6.39 5.80 -8.81
N THR A 63 -6.97 6.93 -8.42
CA THR A 63 -6.49 7.74 -7.28
C THR A 63 -7.54 7.71 -6.18
N LEU A 64 -7.13 7.22 -5.01
CA LEU A 64 -7.90 7.21 -3.78
C LEU A 64 -7.41 8.37 -2.91
N THR A 65 -8.32 9.27 -2.54
CA THR A 65 -8.01 10.38 -1.64
C THR A 65 -8.71 10.14 -0.31
N GLY A 66 -7.99 10.29 0.79
CA GLY A 66 -8.52 10.01 2.11
C GLY A 66 -7.55 10.38 3.22
N LYS A 67 -7.59 9.58 4.28
CA LYS A 67 -6.74 9.75 5.46
C LYS A 67 -5.92 8.50 5.69
N LEU A 68 -4.61 8.63 5.84
CA LEU A 68 -3.75 7.52 6.24
C LEU A 68 -3.86 7.33 7.76
N LYS A 69 -4.18 6.12 8.19
CA LYS A 69 -4.40 5.79 9.61
C LYS A 69 -3.42 4.72 10.04
N VAL A 70 -2.81 4.91 11.21
CA VAL A 70 -1.99 3.88 11.86
C VAL A 70 -2.92 2.79 12.37
N VAL A 71 -2.61 1.54 12.02
CA VAL A 71 -3.39 0.38 12.46
C VAL A 71 -2.98 0.03 13.90
N ASP A 72 -3.95 -0.21 14.78
CA ASP A 72 -3.62 -0.68 16.14
C ASP A 72 -3.01 -2.08 16.07
N HIS A 73 -1.76 -2.22 16.50
CA HIS A 73 -0.99 -3.46 16.44
C HIS A 73 -1.60 -4.62 17.23
N LYS A 74 -2.53 -4.34 18.15
CA LYS A 74 -3.23 -5.35 18.97
C LYS A 74 -4.61 -5.71 18.39
N SER A 75 -5.02 -5.06 17.31
CA SER A 75 -6.31 -5.30 16.67
C SER A 75 -6.26 -6.51 15.72
N PRO A 76 -7.40 -7.19 15.48
CA PRO A 76 -7.49 -8.20 14.42
C PRO A 76 -7.19 -7.66 13.02
N GLU A 77 -7.36 -6.36 12.81
CA GLU A 77 -7.02 -5.67 11.55
C GLU A 77 -5.51 -5.71 11.28
N ALA A 78 -4.67 -5.63 12.31
CA ALA A 78 -3.22 -5.73 12.15
C ALA A 78 -2.78 -7.12 11.65
N ASP A 79 -3.44 -8.19 12.09
CA ASP A 79 -3.14 -9.54 11.63
C ASP A 79 -3.57 -9.74 10.16
N LEU A 80 -4.73 -9.17 9.78
CA LEU A 80 -5.19 -9.13 8.40
C LEU A 80 -4.24 -8.33 7.51
N ALA A 81 -3.81 -7.14 7.95
CA ALA A 81 -2.89 -6.26 7.22
C ALA A 81 -1.54 -6.95 6.99
N LYS A 82 -0.94 -7.55 8.03
CA LYS A 82 0.32 -8.30 7.91
C LYS A 82 0.20 -9.46 6.94
N THR A 83 -0.86 -10.26 7.07
CA THR A 83 -1.10 -11.41 6.18
C THR A 83 -1.26 -10.94 4.73
N ALA A 84 -2.06 -9.89 4.50
CA ALA A 84 -2.25 -9.31 3.18
C ALA A 84 -0.93 -8.81 2.57
N LEU A 85 -0.13 -8.08 3.35
CA LEU A 85 1.15 -7.51 2.91
C LEU A 85 2.17 -8.62 2.61
N PHE A 86 2.41 -9.53 3.55
CA PHE A 86 3.47 -10.55 3.44
C PHE A 86 3.14 -11.59 2.36
N SER A 87 1.86 -11.85 2.09
CA SER A 87 1.46 -12.73 0.99
C SER A 87 1.82 -12.19 -0.40
N LYS A 88 1.86 -10.86 -0.58
CA LYS A 88 2.22 -10.20 -1.85
C LYS A 88 3.65 -9.66 -1.88
N HIS A 89 4.22 -9.36 -0.71
CA HIS A 89 5.56 -8.81 -0.52
C HIS A 89 6.32 -9.61 0.56
N PRO A 90 6.75 -10.85 0.30
CA PRO A 90 7.37 -11.73 1.29
C PRO A 90 8.65 -11.17 1.93
N GLU A 91 9.35 -10.28 1.24
CA GLU A 91 10.53 -9.57 1.75
C GLU A 91 10.23 -8.75 3.02
N MET A 92 8.98 -8.35 3.22
CA MET A 92 8.57 -7.56 4.38
C MET A 92 8.54 -8.35 5.69
N GLU A 93 8.46 -9.69 5.65
CA GLU A 93 8.59 -10.52 6.86
C GLU A 93 9.94 -10.32 7.55
N GLY A 94 11.00 -10.08 6.76
CA GLY A 94 12.33 -9.76 7.27
C GLY A 94 12.40 -8.37 7.90
N LEU A 95 11.60 -7.42 7.40
CA LEU A 95 11.51 -6.04 7.87
C LEU A 95 10.74 -5.91 9.19
N ALA A 96 9.91 -6.88 9.55
CA ALA A 96 9.17 -6.92 10.83
C ALA A 96 10.04 -6.97 12.09
N LYS A 97 11.36 -7.02 11.91
CA LYS A 97 12.36 -6.93 12.99
C LYS A 97 12.77 -5.49 13.30
N GLU A 98 12.39 -4.52 12.46
CA GLU A 98 12.58 -3.09 12.70
C GLU A 98 11.26 -2.42 13.18
N PRO A 99 11.31 -1.34 13.97
CA PRO A 99 10.12 -0.64 14.40
C PRO A 99 9.39 0.01 13.20
N SER A 100 8.26 -0.57 12.82
CA SER A 100 7.36 -0.12 11.75
C SER A 100 6.06 0.46 12.31
N LEU A 101 5.42 1.36 11.56
CA LEU A 101 4.06 1.85 11.78
C LEU A 101 3.04 1.12 10.91
#